data_AF-A0A7W1MYG3-F1
#
_entry.id   AF-A0A7W1MYG3-F1
#
_cell.length_a   1.000
_cell.length_b   1.000
_cell.length_c   1.000
_cell.angle_alpha   90.00
_cell.angle_beta   90.00
_cell.angle_gamma   90.00
#
_symmetry.space_group_name_H-M   'P 1'
#
loop_
_entity.id
_entity.type
_entity.pdbx_description
1 polymer ?
#
loop_
_entity_poly.entity_id
_entity_poly.type
_entity_poly.pdbx_seq_one_letter_code
_entity_poly.pdbx_strand_id
1 'polypeptide(L)'
;FTKGCYVGQETVARLHYKGRPNRHLRGLRLSEPARSGEPIRLGERELGRLGSTCVSPEHGPIALALVRREAEPGDRVTVGKRGLGAEVVALPFA
;
A
#
# COMPACT_ATOMS: atom_id res chain seq x y z
N PHE A 1 8.90 -1.94 23.51
CA PHE A 1 9.36 -0.66 22.95
C PHE A 1 10.47 -0.14 23.85
N THR A 2 11.72 -0.58 23.60
CA THR A 2 12.84 -0.48 24.57
C THR A 2 14.00 0.31 23.94
N LYS A 3 13.73 1.56 23.58
CA LYS A 3 14.72 2.50 23.01
C LYS A 3 14.73 3.76 23.90
N GLY A 4 15.89 4.40 24.06
CA GLY A 4 16.03 5.66 24.81
C GLY A 4 15.27 6.84 24.16
N CYS A 5 15.36 8.04 24.72
CA CYS A 5 14.68 9.21 24.20
C CYS A 5 15.20 9.63 22.81
N TYR A 6 14.29 9.76 21.84
CA TYR A 6 14.57 10.28 20.50
C TYR A 6 13.47 11.25 20.03
N VAL A 7 13.80 12.10 19.06
CA VAL A 7 12.85 13.07 18.50
C VAL A 7 11.66 12.36 17.85
N GLY A 8 10.44 12.79 18.21
CA GLY A 8 9.20 12.20 17.68
C GLY A 8 8.71 10.95 18.42
N GLN A 9 9.37 10.55 19.52
CA GLN A 9 8.99 9.34 20.27
C GLN A 9 7.54 9.34 20.76
N GLU A 10 6.97 10.50 21.15
CA GLU A 10 5.59 10.56 21.65
C GLU A 10 4.61 10.13 20.56
N THR A 11 4.80 10.62 19.33
CA THR A 11 3.93 10.28 18.19
C THR A 11 4.01 8.79 17.87
N VAL A 12 5.22 8.23 17.86
CA VAL A 12 5.41 6.79 17.58
C VAL A 12 4.84 5.94 18.71
N ALA A 13 5.07 6.31 19.97
CA ALA A 13 4.51 5.61 21.13
C ALA A 13 2.97 5.68 21.15
N ARG A 14 2.39 6.85 20.84
CA ARG A 14 0.94 7.03 20.71
C ARG A 14 0.38 6.14 19.62
N LEU A 15 1.00 6.10 18.44
CA LEU A 15 0.57 5.23 17.34
C LEU A 15 0.66 3.75 17.75
N HIS A 16 1.74 3.34 18.43
CA HIS A 16 1.97 1.96 18.86
C HIS A 16 1.00 1.49 19.96
N TYR A 17 0.75 2.32 20.99
CA TYR A 17 -0.03 1.90 22.16
C TYR A 17 -1.51 2.27 22.10
N LYS A 18 -1.86 3.34 21.39
CA LYS A 18 -3.23 3.92 21.38
C LYS A 18 -3.79 4.08 19.98
N GLY A 19 -2.95 3.98 18.95
CA GLY A 19 -3.32 4.26 17.58
C GLY A 19 -3.81 3.02 16.84
N ARG A 20 -4.73 3.25 15.91
CA ARG A 20 -5.01 2.33 14.80
C ARG A 20 -4.67 3.08 13.52
N PRO A 21 -3.52 2.82 12.87
CA PRO A 21 -3.14 3.54 11.66
C PRO A 21 -4.25 3.41 10.62
N ASN A 22 -4.69 4.55 10.06
CA ASN A 22 -5.74 4.56 9.05
C ASN A 22 -5.20 4.15 7.65
N ARG A 23 -3.89 3.92 7.55
CA ARG A 23 -3.22 3.50 6.33
C ARG A 23 -2.20 2.41 6.62
N HIS A 24 -2.09 1.46 5.70
CA HIS A 24 -1.10 0.38 5.74
C HIS A 24 -0.24 0.46 4.48
N LEU A 25 1.04 0.08 4.64
CA LEU A 25 1.90 -0.21 3.49
C LEU A 25 1.51 -1.61 2.97
N ARG A 26 1.09 -1.68 1.70
CA ARG A 26 0.73 -2.92 1.03
C ARG A 26 1.52 -3.07 -0.28
N GLY A 27 1.68 -4.32 -0.71
CA GLY A 27 2.11 -4.63 -2.06
C GLY A 27 0.91 -4.65 -3.00
N LEU A 28 1.14 -4.42 -4.29
CA LEU A 28 0.18 -4.67 -5.35
C LEU A 28 0.83 -5.52 -6.43
N ARG A 29 0.14 -6.58 -6.86
CA ARG A 29 0.43 -7.28 -8.12
C ARG A 29 -0.41 -6.63 -9.21
N LEU A 30 0.23 -6.13 -10.26
CA LEU A 30 -0.41 -5.37 -11.32
C LEU A 30 -0.56 -6.27 -12.56
N SER A 31 -1.67 -6.15 -13.29
CA SER A 31 -1.86 -6.87 -14.55
C SER A 31 -0.90 -6.42 -15.66
N GLU A 32 -0.46 -5.16 -15.60
CA GLU A 32 0.52 -4.56 -16.52
C GLU A 32 1.31 -3.46 -15.78
N PRO A 33 2.44 -2.99 -16.32
CA PRO A 33 3.21 -1.90 -15.71
C PRO A 33 2.38 -0.61 -15.55
N ALA A 34 2.37 -0.06 -14.35
CA ALA A 34 1.72 1.21 -14.03
C ALA A 34 2.73 2.23 -13.48
N ARG A 35 2.35 3.51 -13.49
CA ARG A 35 3.22 4.59 -13.00
C ARG A 35 2.95 4.92 -11.54
N SER A 36 3.99 5.39 -10.86
CA SER A 36 3.85 6.03 -9.54
C SER A 36 2.82 7.17 -9.60
N GLY A 37 2.07 7.35 -8.51
CA GLY A 37 1.07 8.41 -8.34
C GLY A 37 -0.31 8.07 -8.88
N GLU A 38 -0.47 6.97 -9.63
CA GLU A 38 -1.77 6.54 -10.14
C GLU A 38 -2.73 6.15 -9.01
N PRO A 39 -4.01 6.56 -9.07
CA PRO A 39 -4.99 6.28 -8.02
C PRO A 39 -5.32 4.80 -7.96
N ILE A 40 -5.50 4.28 -6.74
CA ILE A 40 -5.95 2.93 -6.45
C ILE A 40 -7.39 3.02 -5.97
N ARG A 41 -8.30 2.25 -6.59
CA ARG A 41 -9.72 2.26 -6.24
C ARG A 41 -10.26 0.85 -5.97
N LEU A 42 -11.18 0.75 -5.02
CA LEU A 42 -12.01 -0.43 -4.81
C LEU A 42 -13.45 -0.03 -5.12
N GLY A 43 -13.94 -0.44 -6.29
CA GLY A 43 -15.13 0.15 -6.90
C GLY A 43 -14.93 1.65 -7.10
N GLU A 44 -15.88 2.46 -6.62
CA GLU A 44 -15.83 3.93 -6.73
C GLU A 44 -14.89 4.59 -5.70
N ARG A 45 -14.50 3.86 -4.65
CA ARG A 45 -13.77 4.42 -3.51
C ARG A 45 -12.27 4.47 -3.76
N GLU A 46 -11.67 5.66 -3.66
CA GLU A 46 -10.22 5.83 -3.71
C GLU A 46 -9.55 5.41 -2.39
N LEU A 47 -8.68 4.41 -2.47
CA LEU A 47 -7.95 3.84 -1.33
C LEU A 47 -6.57 4.48 -1.13
N GLY A 48 -5.99 5.06 -2.18
CA GLY A 48 -4.66 5.65 -2.15
C GLY A 48 -4.09 5.85 -3.54
N ARG A 49 -2.77 5.92 -3.63
CA ARG A 49 -2.03 6.05 -4.88
C ARG A 49 -0.85 5.10 -4.89
N LEU A 50 -0.44 4.65 -6.08
CA LEU A 50 0.80 3.90 -6.23
C LEU A 50 1.98 4.73 -5.74
N GLY A 51 2.81 4.14 -4.90
CA GLY A 51 4.10 4.67 -4.49
C GLY A 51 5.19 4.20 -5.45
N SER A 52 6.10 3.36 -4.98
CA SER A 52 7.14 2.77 -5.82
C SER A 52 6.55 1.70 -6.74
N THR A 53 6.95 1.70 -8.01
CA THR A 53 6.48 0.77 -9.05
C THR A 53 7.68 0.18 -9.79
N CYS A 54 7.67 -1.11 -10.10
CA CYS A 54 8.69 -1.74 -10.95
C CYS A 54 8.15 -2.97 -11.67
N VAL A 55 8.93 -3.49 -12.62
CA VAL A 55 8.73 -4.83 -13.17
C VAL A 55 9.78 -5.73 -12.54
N SER A 56 9.36 -6.58 -11.61
CA SER A 56 10.20 -7.57 -10.95
C SER A 56 10.48 -8.73 -11.92
N PRO A 57 11.73 -9.23 -12.01
CA PRO A 57 12.03 -10.45 -12.76
C PRO A 57 11.27 -11.69 -12.26
N GLU A 58 10.97 -11.75 -10.96
CA GLU A 58 10.31 -12.89 -10.32
C GLU A 58 8.78 -12.75 -10.28
N HIS A 59 8.29 -11.55 -10.00
CA HIS A 59 6.87 -11.31 -9.74
C HIS A 59 6.15 -10.54 -10.86
N GLY A 60 6.85 -10.14 -11.91
CA GLY A 60 6.30 -9.26 -12.95
C GLY A 60 6.00 -7.86 -12.43
N PRO A 61 5.01 -7.15 -13.00
CA PRO A 61 4.64 -5.79 -12.60
C PRO A 61 4.12 -5.72 -11.15
N ILE A 62 4.83 -5.00 -10.29
CA ILE A 62 4.48 -4.83 -8.87
C ILE A 62 4.62 -3.39 -8.40
N ALA A 63 3.96 -3.07 -7.29
CA ALA A 63 4.06 -1.77 -6.66
C ALA A 63 3.93 -1.82 -5.13
N LEU A 64 4.42 -0.79 -4.46
CA LEU A 64 4.15 -0.50 -3.05
C LEU A 64 3.22 0.71 -2.94
N ALA A 65 2.30 0.70 -1.98
CA ALA A 65 1.43 1.84 -1.72
C ALA A 65 1.03 1.97 -0.25
N LEU A 66 0.89 3.21 0.22
CA LEU A 66 0.19 3.53 1.47
C LEU A 66 -1.30 3.67 1.19
N VAL A 67 -2.03 2.58 1.39
CA VAL A 67 -3.48 2.49 1.16
C VAL A 67 -4.24 2.63 2.46
N ARG A 68 -5.50 3.05 2.38
CA ARG A 68 -6.43 3.02 3.51
C ARG A 68 -6.53 1.62 4.11
N ARG A 69 -6.79 1.52 5.42
CA ARG A 69 -6.87 0.25 6.16
C ARG A 69 -7.95 -0.70 5.63
N GLU A 70 -8.92 -0.21 4.87
CA GLU A 70 -9.94 -1.03 4.21
C GLU A 70 -9.43 -1.82 2.99
N ALA A 71 -8.17 -1.64 2.59
CA ALA A 71 -7.52 -2.38 1.52
C ALA A 71 -6.76 -3.58 2.11
N GLU A 72 -7.41 -4.74 2.11
CA GLU A 72 -6.89 -5.97 2.70
C GLU A 72 -6.25 -6.89 1.65
N PRO A 73 -5.26 -7.72 2.03
CA PRO A 73 -4.67 -8.69 1.11
C PRO A 73 -5.74 -9.60 0.50
N GLY A 74 -5.67 -9.81 -0.82
CA GLY A 74 -6.67 -10.52 -1.62
C GLY A 74 -7.71 -9.61 -2.28
N ASP A 75 -7.81 -8.34 -1.89
CA ASP A 75 -8.73 -7.40 -2.55
C ASP A 75 -8.30 -7.14 -4.00
N ARG A 76 -9.28 -7.21 -4.91
CA ARG A 76 -9.11 -6.77 -6.29
C ARG A 76 -9.43 -5.29 -6.41
N VAL A 77 -8.48 -4.52 -6.91
CA VAL A 77 -8.55 -3.07 -7.05
C VAL A 77 -8.28 -2.65 -8.49
N THR A 78 -8.69 -1.44 -8.84
CA THR A 78 -8.35 -0.82 -10.12
C THR A 78 -7.33 0.29 -9.93
N VAL A 79 -6.43 0.42 -10.89
CA VAL A 79 -5.37 1.41 -10.90
C VAL A 79 -5.52 2.33 -12.10
N GLY A 80 -5.31 3.62 -11.88
CA GLY A 80 -5.25 4.60 -12.96
C GLY A 80 -6.61 4.92 -13.57
N LYS A 81 -6.59 5.76 -14.62
CA LYS A 81 -7.82 6.14 -15.34
C LYS A 81 -8.35 5.04 -16.26
N ARG A 82 -7.47 4.12 -16.67
CA ARG A 82 -7.82 3.00 -17.55
C ARG A 82 -8.44 1.81 -16.81
N GLY A 83 -8.44 1.84 -15.47
CA GLY A 83 -9.03 0.78 -14.67
C GLY A 83 -8.22 -0.52 -14.71
N LEU A 84 -6.89 -0.41 -14.72
CA LEU A 84 -5.97 -1.54 -14.74
C LEU A 84 -6.20 -2.44 -13.52
N GLY A 85 -6.28 -3.75 -13.72
CA GLY A 85 -6.55 -4.70 -12.65
C GLY A 85 -5.31 -4.92 -11.76
N ALA A 86 -5.50 -4.85 -10.44
CA ALA A 86 -4.46 -5.18 -9.48
C ALA A 86 -5.02 -5.95 -8.30
N GLU A 87 -4.15 -6.72 -7.65
CA GLU A 87 -4.45 -7.43 -6.40
C GLU A 87 -3.61 -6.83 -5.27
N VAL A 88 -4.27 -6.49 -4.17
CA VAL A 88 -3.58 -6.09 -2.93
C VAL A 88 -2.97 -7.32 -2.28
N VAL A 89 -1.69 -7.27 -1.93
CA VAL A 89 -1.00 -8.38 -1.28
C VAL A 89 -0.33 -7.95 0.03
N ALA A 90 -0.16 -8.93 0.92
CA ALA A 90 0.71 -8.77 2.09
C ALA A 90 2.17 -8.59 1.64
N LEU A 91 2.97 -7.99 2.52
CA LEU A 91 4.41 -7.87 2.33
C LEU A 91 5.13 -8.81 3.29
N PRO A 92 6.30 -9.38 2.91
CA PRO A 92 6.96 -9.24 1.61
C PRO A 92 6.19 -9.94 0.47
N PHE A 93 6.54 -9.65 -0.79
CA PHE A 93 6.01 -10.41 -1.93
C PHE A 93 6.51 -11.85 -1.81
N ALA A 94 5.58 -12.80 -1.79
CA ALA A 94 5.82 -14.24 -1.83
C ALA A 94 5.44 -14.81 -3.20
#